data_AF-A0AAW0QSU8-F1
#
_entry.id   AF-A0AAW0QSU8-F1
#
_cell.length_a   1.000
_cell.length_b   1.000
_cell.length_c   1.000
_cell.angle_alpha   90.00
_cell.angle_beta   90.00
_cell.angle_gamma   90.00
#
_symmetry.space_group_name_H-M   'P 1'
#
loop_
_entity.id
_entity.type
_entity.pdbx_description
1 polymer ?
#
loop_
_entity_poly.entity_id
_entity_poly.type
_entity_poly.pdbx_seq_one_letter_code
_entity_poly.pdbx_strand_id
1 'polypeptide(L)'
;MSGKRLRKAEGSGVGNDSVPPAYGDYEGPQIDEETESQLRAAFYNLNLGSDASPTPLVDTCLAHLKLLRAFEDLKSRVGHSDGLWDIWDSRAQNAGRGGPGRSTDALEILVKLREKRWAVYVARAVDRYEAWWKSFVPVMLTESDMFADGKEGQLSRFEGFTSKREPMIWTSNSLPPAG
;
A
#
# COMPACT_ATOMS: atom_id res chain seq x y z
N MET A 1 71.78 -1.68 -7.95
CA MET A 1 71.75 -1.89 -6.49
C MET A 1 70.51 -1.20 -5.94
N SER A 2 69.68 -1.95 -5.19
CA SER A 2 68.55 -1.56 -4.30
C SER A 2 67.52 -0.52 -4.79
N GLY A 3 66.20 -0.73 -4.82
CA GLY A 3 65.33 -1.69 -4.13
C GLY A 3 64.56 -1.01 -2.97
N LYS A 4 63.27 -0.69 -3.17
CA LYS A 4 62.13 -0.58 -2.21
C LYS A 4 60.92 0.03 -2.94
N ARG A 5 59.92 -0.76 -3.37
CA ARG A 5 58.73 -1.31 -2.68
C ARG A 5 57.47 -0.43 -2.79
N LEU A 6 56.53 -0.93 -3.61
CA LEU A 6 55.05 -0.90 -3.56
C LEU A 6 54.35 0.08 -2.61
N ARG A 7 53.30 0.77 -3.12
CA ARG A 7 51.88 0.44 -2.82
C ARG A 7 50.96 0.73 -4.01
N LYS A 8 50.25 -0.31 -4.46
CA LYS A 8 49.07 -0.33 -5.32
C LYS A 8 47.87 0.06 -4.46
N ALA A 9 47.03 1.00 -4.89
CA ALA A 9 45.72 1.22 -4.28
C ALA A 9 44.67 0.55 -5.17
N GLU A 10 44.16 -0.59 -4.71
CA GLU A 10 42.87 -1.12 -5.12
C GLU A 10 41.80 -0.54 -4.17
N GLY A 11 40.75 0.03 -4.74
CA GLY A 11 39.55 0.46 -4.03
C GLY A 11 38.34 -0.03 -4.82
N SER A 12 37.79 -1.15 -4.37
CA SER A 12 36.70 -1.93 -4.95
C SER A 12 35.34 -1.46 -4.42
N GLY A 13 34.32 -1.44 -5.28
CA GLY A 13 32.87 -1.42 -4.94
C GLY A 13 32.38 -0.19 -4.16
N VAL A 14 31.15 0.29 -4.26
CA VAL A 14 29.88 -0.42 -4.40
C VAL A 14 28.89 0.59 -5.00
N GLY A 15 28.21 0.21 -6.08
CA GLY A 15 27.07 0.96 -6.59
C GLY A 15 25.97 0.96 -5.53
N ASN A 16 25.41 2.14 -5.25
CA ASN A 16 24.24 2.28 -4.39
C ASN A 16 23.01 1.71 -5.11
N ASP A 17 22.94 0.38 -5.22
CA ASP A 17 21.68 -0.34 -5.38
C ASP A 17 21.04 -0.37 -4.00
N SER A 18 20.36 0.72 -3.64
CA SER A 18 19.55 0.77 -2.43
C SER A 18 18.42 -0.25 -2.58
N VAL A 19 18.64 -1.43 -2.01
CA VAL A 19 17.60 -2.44 -1.78
C VAL A 19 16.42 -1.72 -1.13
N PRO A 20 15.18 -1.85 -1.66
CA PRO A 20 14.03 -1.25 -1.03
C PRO A 20 13.93 -1.78 0.42
N PRO A 21 13.63 -0.91 1.40
CA PRO A 21 13.57 -1.29 2.80
C PRO A 21 12.67 -2.52 2.97
N ALA A 22 13.18 -3.51 3.71
CA ALA A 22 12.45 -4.72 4.04
C ALA A 22 11.11 -4.34 4.70
N TYR A 23 10.06 -5.11 4.40
CA TYR A 23 8.69 -4.83 4.85
C TYR A 23 8.45 -4.87 6.37
N GLY A 24 9.51 -4.95 7.18
CA GLY A 24 9.46 -5.05 8.64
C GLY A 24 9.92 -3.81 9.41
N ASP A 25 10.60 -2.84 8.79
CA ASP A 25 11.20 -1.71 9.53
C ASP A 25 10.24 -0.52 9.72
N TYR A 26 8.97 -0.67 9.34
CA TYR A 26 7.94 0.31 9.64
C TYR A 26 7.38 -0.02 11.04
N GLU A 27 7.75 0.76 12.05
CA GLU A 27 6.91 0.88 13.24
C GLU A 27 5.56 1.42 12.75
N GLY A 28 4.59 0.51 12.59
CA GLY A 28 3.22 0.88 12.36
C GLY A 28 2.72 1.80 13.47
N PRO A 29 1.57 2.46 13.29
CA PRO A 29 0.92 3.17 14.39
C PRO A 29 0.89 2.25 15.61
N GLN A 30 1.39 2.71 16.76
CA GLN A 30 1.25 1.97 18.02
C GLN A 30 -0.23 1.96 18.37
N ILE A 31 -0.93 0.92 17.92
CA ILE A 31 -2.30 0.62 18.30
C ILE A 31 -2.17 -0.05 19.67
N ASP A 32 -2.73 0.58 20.69
CA ASP A 32 -2.80 0.00 22.02
C ASP A 32 -3.63 -1.28 21.98
N GLU A 33 -3.23 -2.26 22.81
CA GLU A 33 -3.82 -3.59 22.85
C GLU A 33 -5.35 -3.54 23.11
N GLU A 34 -5.78 -2.50 23.84
CA GLU A 34 -7.18 -2.21 24.09
C GLU A 34 -7.92 -1.82 22.79
N THR A 35 -7.43 -0.87 22.01
CA THR A 35 -8.07 -0.50 20.73
C THR A 35 -8.02 -1.64 19.72
N GLU A 36 -6.96 -2.44 19.69
CA GLU A 36 -6.89 -3.62 18.83
C GLU A 36 -7.97 -4.65 19.20
N SER A 37 -8.20 -4.88 20.50
CA SER A 37 -9.26 -5.77 20.99
C SER A 37 -10.66 -5.25 20.63
N GLN A 38 -10.90 -3.94 20.76
CA GLN A 38 -12.16 -3.30 20.41
C GLN A 38 -12.43 -3.37 18.91
N LEU A 39 -11.38 -3.19 18.08
CA LEU A 39 -11.48 -3.33 16.63
C LEU A 39 -11.84 -4.77 16.25
N ARG A 40 -11.14 -5.77 16.80
CA ARG A 40 -11.43 -7.19 16.55
C ARG A 40 -12.86 -7.56 16.94
N ALA A 41 -13.32 -7.11 18.10
CA ALA A 41 -14.70 -7.32 18.55
C ALA A 41 -15.72 -6.63 17.64
N ALA A 42 -15.43 -5.41 17.19
CA ALA A 42 -16.29 -4.67 16.28
C ALA A 42 -16.40 -5.32 14.89
N PHE A 43 -15.33 -5.94 14.38
CA PHE A 43 -15.35 -6.71 13.14
C PHE A 43 -16.06 -8.05 13.29
N TYR A 44 -15.89 -8.74 14.42
CA TYR A 44 -16.56 -10.01 14.68
C TYR A 44 -18.09 -9.88 14.72
N ASN A 45 -18.57 -8.76 15.24
CA ASN A 45 -20.01 -8.47 15.31
C ASN A 45 -20.56 -7.83 14.02
N LEU A 46 -19.72 -7.61 13.00
CA LEU A 46 -20.14 -6.95 11.77
C LEU A 46 -20.83 -7.97 10.84
N ASN A 47 -22.16 -8.00 10.87
CA ASN A 47 -22.92 -8.85 9.96
C ASN A 47 -23.23 -8.09 8.66
N LEU A 48 -22.44 -8.36 7.62
CA LEU A 48 -22.72 -7.91 6.26
C LEU A 48 -23.55 -9.01 5.59
N GLY A 49 -24.88 -8.94 5.71
CA GLY A 49 -25.77 -9.94 5.13
C GLY A 49 -25.44 -10.19 3.64
N SER A 50 -25.31 -11.46 3.27
CA SER A 50 -25.01 -11.91 1.89
C SER A 50 -26.16 -11.59 0.92
N ASP A 51 -27.37 -11.53 1.47
CA ASP A 51 -28.57 -11.34 0.68
C ASP A 51 -28.62 -9.90 0.16
N ALA A 52 -28.73 -9.77 -1.17
CA ALA A 52 -28.98 -8.51 -1.86
C ALA A 52 -30.40 -7.99 -1.52
N SER A 53 -30.61 -7.61 -0.26
CA SER A 53 -31.80 -6.88 0.17
C SER A 53 -31.82 -5.52 -0.54
N PRO A 54 -32.95 -5.11 -1.11
CA PRO A 54 -33.08 -3.80 -1.77
C PRO A 54 -32.90 -2.62 -0.79
N THR A 55 -32.94 -2.87 0.52
CA THR A 55 -32.70 -1.87 1.56
C THR A 55 -31.45 -2.24 2.39
N PRO A 56 -30.52 -1.29 2.60
CA PRO A 56 -29.33 -1.56 3.39
C PRO A 56 -29.70 -1.79 4.86
N LEU A 57 -29.17 -2.86 5.44
CA LEU A 57 -29.33 -3.17 6.86
C LEU A 57 -28.60 -2.11 7.71
N VAL A 58 -29.05 -1.94 8.96
CA VAL A 58 -28.44 -1.01 9.92
C VAL A 58 -26.93 -1.25 10.06
N ASP A 59 -26.51 -2.52 10.14
CA ASP A 59 -25.10 -2.89 10.28
C ASP A 59 -24.28 -2.54 9.04
N THR A 60 -24.84 -2.73 7.85
CA THR A 60 -24.22 -2.29 6.58
C THR A 60 -24.07 -0.77 6.52
N CYS A 61 -25.09 -0.02 6.93
CA CYS A 61 -25.03 1.44 7.03
C CYS A 61 -23.95 1.88 8.03
N LEU A 62 -23.88 1.25 9.20
CA LEU A 62 -22.84 1.53 10.18
C LEU A 62 -21.44 1.22 9.65
N ALA A 63 -21.28 0.10 8.94
CA ALA A 63 -20.02 -0.28 8.29
C ALA A 63 -19.57 0.78 7.28
N HIS A 64 -20.47 1.22 6.40
CA HIS A 64 -20.19 2.25 5.41
C HIS A 64 -19.83 3.59 6.05
N LEU A 65 -20.54 4.01 7.10
CA LEU A 65 -20.23 5.24 7.82
C LEU A 65 -18.86 5.18 8.50
N LYS A 66 -18.52 4.05 9.12
CA LYS A 66 -17.18 3.82 9.69
C LYS A 66 -16.09 3.85 8.63
N LEU A 67 -16.35 3.27 7.46
CA LEU A 67 -15.42 3.31 6.32
C LEU A 67 -15.21 4.74 5.80
N LEU A 68 -16.30 5.50 5.61
CA LEU A 68 -16.23 6.91 5.19
C LEU A 68 -15.46 7.75 6.20
N ARG A 69 -15.66 7.50 7.51
CA ARG A 69 -14.90 8.16 8.57
C ARG A 69 -13.40 7.85 8.46
N ALA A 70 -13.04 6.58 8.26
CA ALA A 70 -11.66 6.17 8.10
C ALA A 70 -10.99 6.84 6.89
N PHE A 71 -11.71 7.01 5.77
CA PHE A 71 -11.20 7.74 4.60
C PHE A 71 -11.02 9.22 4.87
N GLU A 72 -11.91 9.86 5.62
CA GLU A 72 -11.76 11.25 6.03
C GLU A 72 -10.54 11.43 6.93
N ASP A 73 -10.39 10.58 7.95
CA ASP A 73 -9.23 10.60 8.85
C ASP A 73 -7.92 10.36 8.09
N LEU A 74 -7.92 9.43 7.13
CA LEU A 74 -6.76 9.17 6.27
C LEU A 74 -6.43 10.36 5.38
N LYS A 75 -7.43 10.94 4.70
CA LYS A 75 -7.26 12.12 3.84
C LYS A 75 -6.74 13.31 4.66
N SER A 76 -7.29 13.53 5.85
CA SER A 76 -6.87 14.60 6.74
C SER A 76 -5.42 14.42 7.18
N ARG A 77 -5.03 13.22 7.65
CA ARG A 77 -3.64 12.92 8.02
C ARG A 77 -2.67 13.16 6.87
N VAL A 78 -2.94 12.58 5.69
CA VAL A 78 -2.07 12.73 4.51
C VAL A 78 -1.99 14.18 4.03
N GLY A 79 -3.10 14.91 4.06
CA GLY A 79 -3.14 16.32 3.68
C GLY A 79 -2.26 17.19 4.58
N HIS A 80 -2.32 16.96 5.90
CA HIS A 80 -1.58 17.72 6.91
C HIS A 80 -0.12 17.26 7.10
N SER A 81 0.33 16.20 6.42
CA SER A 81 1.73 15.79 6.41
C SER A 81 2.57 16.73 5.54
N ASP A 82 3.16 17.76 6.15
CA ASP A 82 4.03 18.71 5.46
C ASP A 82 5.31 18.03 4.92
N GLY A 83 5.80 18.52 3.78
CA GLY A 83 7.00 18.02 3.10
C GLY A 83 6.86 16.66 2.40
N LEU A 84 5.72 15.98 2.53
CA LEU A 84 5.50 14.68 1.88
C LEU A 84 5.57 14.81 0.34
N TRP A 85 6.45 14.03 -0.29
CA TRP A 85 6.77 14.10 -1.73
C TRP A 85 7.26 15.47 -2.21
N ASP A 86 8.02 16.18 -1.38
CA ASP A 86 8.51 17.54 -1.68
C ASP A 86 7.37 18.55 -1.94
N ILE A 87 6.20 18.30 -1.35
CA ILE A 87 5.08 19.24 -1.34
C ILE A 87 5.10 19.90 0.03
N TRP A 88 5.52 21.16 0.08
CA TRP A 88 5.66 21.95 1.30
C TRP A 88 4.58 23.04 1.43
N ASP A 89 4.01 23.20 2.63
CA ASP A 89 3.04 24.25 2.96
C ASP A 89 3.65 25.66 2.89
N SER A 90 4.97 25.75 3.04
CA SER A 90 5.74 26.99 2.87
C SER A 90 5.55 27.62 1.49
N ARG A 91 5.24 26.82 0.45
CA ARG A 91 4.92 27.32 -0.91
C ARG A 91 3.69 28.22 -0.91
N ALA A 92 2.67 27.90 -0.10
CA ALA A 92 1.48 28.73 0.04
C ALA A 92 1.74 30.00 0.87
N GLN A 93 2.54 29.88 1.93
CA GLN A 93 2.92 31.01 2.77
C GLN A 93 3.71 32.05 1.97
N ASN A 94 4.64 31.59 1.13
CA ASN A 94 5.44 32.47 0.27
C ASN A 94 4.59 33.18 -0.78
N ALA A 95 3.53 32.55 -1.29
CA ALA A 95 2.56 33.19 -2.18
C ALA A 95 1.75 34.30 -1.49
N GLY A 96 1.52 34.17 -0.17
CA GLY A 96 0.73 35.11 0.64
C GLY A 96 1.48 36.33 1.19
N ARG A 97 2.83 36.38 1.15
CA ARG A 97 3.62 37.48 1.75
C ARG A 97 3.53 38.83 0.99
N GLY A 98 2.80 38.90 -0.12
CA GLY A 98 2.78 40.04 -1.04
C GLY A 98 1.76 41.14 -0.79
N GLY A 99 1.10 41.20 0.37
CA GLY A 99 0.18 42.30 0.74
C GLY A 99 -1.24 41.86 1.20
N PRO A 100 -2.08 42.79 1.68
CA PRO A 100 -3.43 42.51 2.15
C PRO A 100 -4.33 42.02 0.99
N GLY A 101 -5.02 40.90 1.19
CA GLY A 101 -5.82 40.20 0.16
C GLY A 101 -5.17 38.92 -0.38
N ARG A 102 -3.85 38.75 -0.20
CA ARG A 102 -3.13 37.53 -0.61
C ARG A 102 -3.19 36.39 0.43
N SER A 103 -3.72 36.67 1.61
CA SER A 103 -3.90 35.68 2.68
C SER A 103 -5.00 34.67 2.37
N THR A 104 -6.08 35.10 1.70
CA THR A 104 -7.12 34.20 1.19
C THR A 104 -6.56 33.30 0.10
N ASP A 105 -5.76 33.85 -0.80
CA ASP A 105 -5.06 33.08 -1.85
C ASP A 105 -4.11 32.05 -1.23
N ALA A 106 -3.42 32.40 -0.13
CA ALA A 106 -2.57 31.46 0.59
C ALA A 106 -3.36 30.28 1.18
N LEU A 107 -4.55 30.51 1.74
CA LEU A 107 -5.42 29.44 2.23
C LEU A 107 -5.90 28.53 1.09
N GLU A 108 -6.30 29.11 -0.03
CA GLU A 108 -6.69 28.33 -1.22
C GLU A 108 -5.54 27.48 -1.75
N ILE A 109 -4.32 28.03 -1.79
CA ILE A 109 -3.13 27.29 -2.20
C ILE A 109 -2.84 26.16 -1.21
N LEU A 110 -2.98 26.38 0.11
CA LEU A 110 -2.84 25.32 1.10
C LEU A 110 -3.85 24.18 0.88
N VAL A 111 -5.11 24.50 0.61
CA VAL A 111 -6.13 23.47 0.29
C VAL A 111 -5.70 22.66 -0.93
N LYS A 112 -5.27 23.32 -2.01
CA LYS A 112 -4.78 22.65 -3.23
C LYS A 112 -3.55 21.78 -2.97
N LEU A 113 -2.63 22.20 -2.11
CA LEU A 113 -1.45 21.40 -1.75
C LEU A 113 -1.86 20.12 -0.99
N ARG A 114 -2.81 20.23 -0.05
CA ARG A 114 -3.35 19.08 0.69
C ARG A 114 -4.06 18.09 -0.22
N GLU A 115 -4.88 18.59 -1.15
CA GLU A 115 -5.55 17.79 -2.16
C GLU A 115 -4.53 17.11 -3.09
N LYS A 116 -3.47 17.81 -3.49
CA LYS A 116 -2.39 17.24 -4.29
C LYS A 116 -1.68 16.10 -3.57
N ARG A 117 -1.37 16.25 -2.27
CA ARG A 117 -0.80 15.15 -1.47
C ARG A 117 -1.75 13.96 -1.45
N TRP A 118 -3.04 14.18 -1.19
CA TRP A 118 -4.02 13.10 -1.25
C TRP A 118 -4.04 12.38 -2.61
N ALA A 119 -4.03 13.12 -3.72
CA ALA A 119 -4.00 12.52 -5.05
C ALA A 119 -2.76 11.64 -5.29
N VAL A 120 -1.57 12.12 -4.89
CA VAL A 120 -0.32 11.34 -5.00
C VAL A 120 -0.37 10.10 -4.11
N TYR A 121 -0.92 10.20 -2.90
CA TYR A 121 -1.11 9.04 -2.01
C TYR A 121 -1.94 7.97 -2.70
N VAL A 122 -3.10 8.35 -3.24
CA VAL A 122 -4.03 7.42 -3.90
C VAL A 122 -3.38 6.79 -5.12
N ALA A 123 -2.73 7.57 -5.98
CA ALA A 123 -2.02 7.02 -7.15
C ALA A 123 -1.00 5.95 -6.75
N ARG A 124 -0.14 6.26 -5.76
CA ARG A 124 0.86 5.30 -5.27
C ARG A 124 0.25 4.11 -4.53
N ALA A 125 -0.94 4.25 -3.96
CA ALA A 125 -1.66 3.15 -3.34
C ALA A 125 -2.26 2.23 -4.41
N VAL A 126 -2.78 2.79 -5.50
CA VAL A 126 -3.25 2.05 -6.68
C VAL A 126 -2.10 1.29 -7.33
N ASP A 127 -0.95 1.94 -7.55
CA ASP A 127 0.24 1.27 -8.13
C ASP A 127 0.70 0.09 -7.26
N ARG A 128 0.70 0.26 -5.94
CA ARG A 128 1.04 -0.81 -4.98
C ARG A 128 0.01 -1.93 -5.00
N TYR A 129 -1.28 -1.58 -5.04
CA TYR A 129 -2.36 -2.55 -5.16
C TYR A 129 -2.27 -3.31 -6.48
N GLU A 130 -2.00 -2.64 -7.58
CA GLU A 130 -1.84 -3.25 -8.90
C GLU A 130 -0.63 -4.18 -8.95
N ALA A 131 0.51 -3.77 -8.39
CA ALA A 131 1.70 -4.61 -8.30
C ALA A 131 1.44 -5.86 -7.44
N TRP A 132 0.78 -5.69 -6.29
CA TRP A 132 0.35 -6.81 -5.44
C TRP A 132 -0.65 -7.71 -6.16
N TRP A 133 -1.66 -7.14 -6.81
CA TRP A 133 -2.68 -7.87 -7.55
C TRP A 133 -2.08 -8.70 -8.69
N LYS A 134 -1.13 -8.12 -9.43
CA LYS A 134 -0.38 -8.81 -10.49
C LYS A 134 0.61 -9.85 -9.96
N SER A 135 0.94 -9.83 -8.66
CA SER A 135 1.78 -10.85 -8.04
C SER A 135 1.02 -12.15 -7.73
N PHE A 136 -0.32 -12.16 -7.83
CA PHE A 136 -1.09 -13.40 -7.68
C PHE A 136 -0.83 -14.36 -8.84
N VAL A 137 -0.48 -15.59 -8.49
CA VAL A 137 -0.29 -16.69 -9.44
C VAL A 137 -1.65 -17.10 -10.04
N PRO A 138 -1.75 -17.34 -11.36
CA PRO A 138 -3.00 -17.55 -12.09
C PRO A 138 -3.77 -18.79 -11.70
N VAL A 139 -3.09 -19.78 -11.11
CA VAL A 139 -3.79 -20.96 -10.64
C VAL A 139 -3.36 -21.26 -9.23
N MET A 140 -4.28 -21.04 -8.30
CA MET A 140 -4.11 -21.41 -6.91
C MET A 140 -3.74 -22.88 -6.81
N LEU A 141 -2.75 -23.15 -5.97
CA LEU A 141 -2.30 -24.49 -5.68
C LEU A 141 -3.43 -25.23 -4.94
N THR A 142 -3.85 -26.36 -5.49
CA THR A 142 -4.83 -27.22 -4.82
C THR A 142 -4.12 -28.26 -3.96
N GLU A 143 -4.81 -28.84 -2.99
CA GLU A 143 -4.26 -29.93 -2.15
C GLU A 143 -3.76 -31.10 -3.02
N SER A 144 -4.51 -31.42 -4.08
CA SER A 144 -4.11 -32.42 -5.07
C SER A 144 -2.77 -32.12 -5.76
N ASP A 145 -2.41 -30.84 -5.91
CA ASP A 145 -1.14 -30.43 -6.51
C ASP A 145 0.06 -30.58 -5.57
N MET A 146 -0.16 -30.75 -4.25
CA MET A 146 0.91 -31.01 -3.26
C MET A 146 1.45 -32.44 -3.37
N PHE A 147 0.63 -33.38 -3.88
CA PHE A 147 0.97 -34.79 -4.00
C PHE A 147 1.37 -35.21 -5.43
N ALA A 148 1.33 -34.27 -6.39
CA ALA A 148 1.65 -34.54 -7.77
C ALA A 148 3.16 -34.37 -8.02
N ASP A 149 3.83 -35.45 -8.42
CA ASP A 149 5.23 -35.39 -8.86
C ASP A 149 5.39 -34.57 -10.14
N GLY A 150 6.53 -33.89 -10.26
CA GLY A 150 6.92 -33.19 -11.48
C GLY A 150 7.10 -34.17 -12.64
N LYS A 151 6.85 -33.71 -13.87
CA LYS A 151 7.23 -34.49 -15.06
C LYS A 151 8.76 -34.54 -15.15
N GLU A 152 9.30 -35.60 -15.75
CA GLU A 152 10.75 -35.77 -15.91
C GLU A 152 11.41 -34.50 -16.51
N GLY A 153 12.30 -33.87 -15.74
CA GLY A 153 12.98 -32.63 -16.11
C GLY A 153 12.21 -31.32 -15.82
N GLN A 154 11.05 -31.36 -15.15
CA GLN A 154 10.23 -30.20 -14.85
C GLN A 154 9.79 -30.20 -13.37
N LEU A 155 9.94 -29.07 -12.68
CA LEU A 155 9.47 -28.90 -11.29
C LEU A 155 7.98 -29.24 -11.19
N SER A 156 7.60 -29.85 -10.06
CA SER A 156 6.19 -30.07 -9.76
C SER A 156 5.44 -28.75 -9.73
N ARG A 157 4.13 -28.80 -9.88
CA ARG A 157 3.30 -27.60 -9.85
C ARG A 157 3.42 -26.89 -8.49
N PHE A 158 3.61 -27.66 -7.42
CA PHE A 158 3.90 -27.19 -6.07
C PHE A 158 5.24 -26.46 -5.98
N GLU A 159 6.32 -27.07 -6.47
CA GLU A 159 7.67 -26.49 -6.43
C GLU A 159 7.80 -25.26 -7.34
N GLY A 160 7.11 -25.25 -8.49
CA GLY A 160 7.14 -24.16 -9.45
C GLY A 160 6.20 -22.98 -9.13
N PHE A 161 5.31 -23.11 -8.15
CA PHE A 161 4.25 -22.14 -7.86
C PHE A 161 4.79 -20.75 -7.50
N THR A 162 5.84 -20.67 -6.69
CA THR A 162 6.47 -19.40 -6.28
C THR A 162 7.32 -18.76 -7.38
N SER A 163 7.67 -19.52 -8.42
CA SER A 163 8.62 -19.12 -9.45
C SER A 163 7.95 -18.57 -10.71
N LYS A 164 6.67 -18.91 -10.95
CA LYS A 164 5.93 -18.47 -12.14
C LYS A 164 5.11 -17.22 -11.83
N ARG A 165 5.53 -16.08 -12.39
CA ARG A 165 4.92 -14.74 -12.25
C ARG A 165 3.92 -14.39 -13.36
N GLU A 166 3.19 -15.37 -13.86
CA GLU A 166 2.09 -15.05 -14.78
C GLU A 166 0.97 -14.35 -13.97
N PRO A 167 0.24 -13.37 -14.52
CA PRO A 167 -0.85 -12.71 -13.78
C PRO A 167 -2.13 -13.56 -13.74
N MET A 168 -2.86 -13.54 -12.62
CA MET A 168 -4.16 -14.22 -12.48
C MET A 168 -5.30 -13.56 -13.28
N ILE A 169 -5.97 -14.37 -14.11
CA ILE A 169 -7.18 -13.96 -14.84
C ILE A 169 -8.40 -14.36 -14.01
N TRP A 170 -9.14 -13.36 -13.53
CA TRP A 170 -10.39 -13.57 -12.81
C TRP A 170 -11.49 -13.89 -13.81
N THR A 171 -12.03 -15.10 -13.74
CA THR A 171 -13.21 -15.52 -14.50
C THR A 171 -14.39 -15.60 -13.55
N SER A 172 -15.62 -15.55 -14.09
CA SER A 172 -16.85 -15.66 -13.27
C SER A 172 -16.88 -16.91 -12.38
N ASN A 173 -16.10 -17.95 -12.74
CA ASN A 173 -16.01 -19.22 -12.02
C ASN A 173 -14.84 -19.25 -11.00
N SER A 174 -13.97 -18.24 -10.99
CA SER A 174 -12.87 -18.09 -10.02
C SER A 174 -13.14 -17.01 -8.97
N LEU A 175 -14.33 -16.40 -9.03
CA LEU A 175 -14.83 -15.58 -7.95
C LEU A 175 -15.31 -16.53 -6.83
N PRO A 176 -14.99 -16.23 -5.56
CA PRO A 176 -15.62 -16.95 -4.46
C PRO A 176 -17.14 -16.86 -4.62
N PRO A 177 -17.89 -17.95 -4.39
CA PRO A 177 -19.33 -17.96 -4.60
C PRO A 177 -19.95 -16.81 -3.81
N ALA A 178 -20.58 -15.89 -4.52
CA ALA A 178 -21.46 -14.91 -3.91
C ALA A 178 -22.66 -15.69 -3.40
N GLY A 179 -22.68 -15.94 -2.09
CA GLY A 179 -23.84 -16.48 -1.39
C GLY A 179 -25.03 -15.55 -1.53
#